data_AF-A0A3B8ZE38-F1
#
_entry.id   AF-A0A3B8ZE38-F1
#
_cell.length_a   1.000
_cell.length_b   1.000
_cell.length_c   1.000
_cell.angle_alpha   90.00
_cell.angle_beta   90.00
_cell.angle_gamma   90.00
#
_symmetry.space_group_name_H-M   'P 1'
#
loop_
_entity.id
_entity.type
_entity.pdbx_description
1 polymer ?
#
loop_
_entity_poly.entity_id
_entity_poly.type
_entity_poly.pdbx_seq_one_letter_code
_entity_poly.pdbx_strand_id
1 'polypeptide(L)'
;MLEHVSLCCQLGKNFACLLRWQRTQNIGSVIVSKTKIAGWVLSVLLAAFLIFASALGKLTEWEGKQNMFAKLGWDTGVMYNIGIVEIGIAVMFLIPRTAFVGTILLTAYLGCATATHVRVGDPFIAPVVVGVVAWIALGLRDSRVFGMAIHCPNCQVACDKDAARTT
;
A
#
# COMPACT_ATOMS: atom_id res chain seq x y z
N MET A 1 17.61 -41.94 -17.72
CA MET A 1 17.44 -40.48 -17.49
C MET A 1 16.01 -40.19 -17.01
N LEU A 2 15.52 -40.84 -15.95
CA LEU A 2 14.22 -40.57 -15.29
C LEU A 2 14.17 -41.20 -13.87
N GLU A 3 15.29 -41.25 -13.14
CA GLU A 3 15.33 -41.90 -11.82
C GLU A 3 15.68 -40.96 -10.65
N HIS A 4 16.01 -39.69 -10.91
CA HIS A 4 16.45 -38.77 -9.85
C HIS A 4 15.34 -37.94 -9.18
N VAL A 5 14.09 -37.99 -9.67
CA VAL A 5 12.98 -37.21 -9.09
C VAL A 5 12.23 -37.99 -7.98
N SER A 6 12.35 -39.33 -7.94
CA SER A 6 11.62 -40.18 -6.99
C SER A 6 12.14 -40.12 -5.55
N LEU A 7 13.41 -39.73 -5.34
CA LEU A 7 14.06 -39.80 -4.03
C LEU A 7 13.66 -38.68 -3.05
N CYS A 8 13.11 -37.57 -3.53
CA CYS A 8 12.65 -36.50 -2.62
C CYS A 8 11.34 -36.84 -1.90
N CYS A 9 10.52 -37.76 -2.44
CA CYS A 9 9.20 -38.07 -1.91
C CYS A 9 9.17 -39.35 -1.04
N GLN A 10 10.13 -40.26 -1.19
CA GLN A 10 10.14 -41.55 -0.47
C GLN A 10 10.84 -41.52 0.91
N LEU A 11 11.55 -40.46 1.27
CA LEU A 11 12.23 -40.33 2.57
C LEU A 11 11.47 -39.40 3.53
N GLY A 12 10.19 -39.69 3.74
CA GLY A 12 9.52 -39.33 4.98
C GLY A 12 10.11 -40.15 6.12
N LYS A 13 10.99 -39.55 6.95
CA LYS A 13 11.28 -39.97 8.35
C LYS A 13 12.34 -39.15 9.09
N ASN A 14 12.94 -38.11 8.51
CA ASN A 14 13.88 -37.28 9.27
C ASN A 14 13.15 -36.06 9.86
N PHE A 15 12.92 -36.09 11.18
CA PHE A 15 12.53 -34.96 12.04
C PHE A 15 13.34 -33.67 11.74
N ALA A 16 14.55 -33.82 11.19
CA ALA A 16 15.40 -32.74 10.71
C ALA A 16 14.77 -31.86 9.61
N CYS A 17 13.93 -32.40 8.72
CA CYS A 17 13.27 -31.61 7.68
C CYS A 17 12.14 -30.74 8.27
N LEU A 18 11.35 -31.30 9.19
CA LEU A 18 10.36 -30.56 9.97
C LEU A 18 10.99 -29.48 10.85
N LEU A 19 12.10 -29.77 11.52
CA LEU A 19 12.84 -28.79 12.33
C LEU A 19 13.53 -27.71 11.47
N ARG A 20 13.97 -28.03 10.25
CA ARG A 20 14.52 -27.06 9.28
C ARG A 20 13.42 -26.13 8.76
N TRP A 21 12.21 -26.64 8.53
CA TRP A 21 11.05 -25.86 8.08
C TRP A 21 10.47 -24.98 9.20
N GLN A 22 10.46 -25.49 10.45
CA GLN A 22 9.97 -24.74 11.62
C GLN A 22 10.93 -23.62 12.04
N ARG A 23 12.23 -23.75 11.77
CA ARG A 23 13.23 -22.68 11.99
C ARG A 23 13.04 -21.48 11.04
N THR A 24 12.51 -21.69 9.84
CA THR A 24 12.21 -20.61 8.87
C THR A 24 10.96 -19.80 9.27
N GLN A 25 10.04 -20.38 10.04
CA GLN A 25 8.82 -19.72 10.50
C GLN A 25 9.08 -18.67 11.61
N ASN A 26 10.16 -18.84 12.40
CA ASN A 26 10.47 -17.95 13.53
C ASN A 26 11.20 -16.65 13.12
N ILE A 27 11.81 -16.63 11.92
CA ILE A 27 12.44 -15.41 11.36
C ILE A 27 11.38 -14.50 10.73
N GLY A 28 10.34 -15.10 10.13
CA GLY A 28 9.22 -14.37 9.53
C GLY A 28 8.40 -13.56 10.54
N SER A 29 8.19 -14.08 11.75
CA SER A 29 7.38 -13.40 12.79
C SER A 29 8.03 -12.12 13.34
N VAL A 30 9.36 -12.09 13.45
CA VAL A 30 10.12 -10.92 13.95
C VAL A 30 10.24 -9.81 12.89
N ILE A 31 10.41 -10.18 11.62
CA ILE A 31 10.45 -9.21 10.49
C ILE A 31 9.07 -8.55 10.31
N VAL A 32 7.97 -9.31 10.45
CA VAL A 32 6.60 -8.82 10.27
C VAL A 32 6.19 -7.80 11.35
N SER A 33 6.67 -7.94 12.61
CA SER A 33 6.28 -7.01 13.69
C SER A 33 6.89 -5.62 13.53
N LYS A 34 8.17 -5.53 13.15
CA LYS A 34 8.87 -4.26 12.90
C LYS A 34 8.35 -3.56 11.65
N THR A 35 8.02 -4.33 10.62
CA THR A 35 7.49 -3.82 9.34
C THR A 35 6.11 -3.18 9.52
N LYS A 36 5.26 -3.74 10.39
CA LYS A 36 3.96 -3.15 10.72
C LYS A 36 4.06 -1.79 11.41
N ILE A 37 4.98 -1.63 12.36
CA ILE A 37 5.18 -0.33 13.05
C ILE A 37 5.68 0.70 12.04
N ALA A 38 6.64 0.35 11.20
CA ALA A 38 7.13 1.23 10.13
C ALA A 38 6.00 1.66 9.17
N GLY A 39 5.13 0.71 8.77
CA GLY A 39 3.94 1.00 7.96
C GLY A 39 2.99 1.98 8.63
N TRP A 40 2.71 1.81 9.92
CA TRP A 40 1.85 2.73 10.69
C TRP A 40 2.47 4.12 10.85
N VAL A 41 3.76 4.22 11.17
CA VAL A 41 4.47 5.50 11.26
C VAL A 41 4.40 6.23 9.92
N LEU A 42 4.66 5.52 8.82
CA LEU A 42 4.59 6.11 7.47
C LEU A 42 3.16 6.53 7.09
N SER A 43 2.13 5.73 7.42
CA SER A 43 0.73 6.10 7.19
C SER A 43 0.31 7.32 7.98
N VAL A 44 0.67 7.41 9.27
CA VAL A 44 0.36 8.56 10.12
C VAL A 44 1.08 9.80 9.62
N LEU A 45 2.36 9.67 9.25
CA LEU A 45 3.14 10.77 8.71
C LEU A 45 2.56 11.29 7.38
N LEU A 46 2.17 10.39 6.48
CA LEU A 46 1.48 10.76 5.23
C LEU A 46 0.15 11.44 5.48
N ALA A 47 -0.70 10.88 6.35
CA ALA A 47 -2.00 11.47 6.67
C ALA A 47 -1.83 12.84 7.33
N ALA A 48 -0.87 12.98 8.24
CA ALA A 48 -0.53 14.26 8.84
C ALA A 48 -0.02 15.25 7.79
N PHE A 49 0.86 14.84 6.87
CA PHE A 49 1.33 15.70 5.79
C PHE A 49 0.16 16.17 4.91
N LEU A 50 -0.73 15.28 4.50
CA LEU A 50 -1.91 15.63 3.69
C LEU A 50 -2.86 16.57 4.44
N ILE A 51 -3.12 16.33 5.73
CA ILE A 51 -4.04 17.17 6.50
C ILE A 51 -3.40 18.52 6.83
N PHE A 52 -2.21 18.52 7.43
CA PHE A 52 -1.59 19.74 7.97
C PHE A 52 -0.87 20.57 6.91
N ALA A 53 -0.12 19.96 6.01
CA ALA A 53 0.64 20.71 5.01
C ALA A 53 -0.22 21.07 3.79
N SER A 54 -1.19 20.22 3.44
CA SER A 54 -1.96 20.36 2.19
C SER A 54 -3.40 20.84 2.42
N ALA A 55 -4.20 20.14 3.23
CA ALA A 55 -5.61 20.49 3.42
C ALA A 55 -5.79 21.78 4.23
N LEU A 56 -5.07 21.95 5.34
CA LEU A 56 -5.13 23.19 6.12
C LEU A 56 -4.75 24.41 5.28
N GLY A 57 -3.73 24.32 4.42
CA GLY A 57 -3.36 25.41 3.52
C GLY A 57 -4.44 25.80 2.51
N LYS A 58 -5.37 24.89 2.20
CA LYS A 58 -6.56 25.18 1.38
C LYS A 58 -7.71 25.77 2.19
N LEU A 59 -7.85 25.38 3.45
CA LEU A 59 -8.94 25.81 4.34
C LEU A 59 -8.65 27.15 5.02
N THR A 60 -7.40 27.43 5.38
CA THR A 60 -7.01 28.70 6.00
C THR A 60 -6.90 29.81 4.95
N GLU A 61 -7.12 31.04 5.37
CA GLU A 61 -6.88 32.23 4.54
C GLU A 61 -5.51 32.81 4.89
N TRP A 62 -4.68 33.01 3.88
CA TRP A 62 -3.33 33.56 4.02
C TRP A 62 -2.98 34.44 2.82
N GLU A 63 -2.08 35.40 3.02
CA GLU A 63 -1.68 36.36 1.99
C GLU A 63 -0.98 35.67 0.82
N GLY A 64 -1.67 35.54 -0.32
CA GLY A 64 -1.16 34.86 -1.52
C GLY A 64 -1.97 33.64 -1.95
N LYS A 65 -2.91 33.15 -1.13
CA LYS A 65 -3.82 32.05 -1.46
C LYS A 65 -4.56 32.27 -2.79
N GLN A 66 -5.16 33.45 -2.95
CA GLN A 66 -5.93 33.80 -4.15
C GLN A 66 -5.04 33.81 -5.39
N ASN A 67 -3.84 34.40 -5.31
CA ASN A 67 -2.90 34.45 -6.43
C ASN A 67 -2.40 33.05 -6.83
N MET A 68 -2.14 32.18 -5.86
CA MET A 68 -1.74 30.78 -6.11
C MET A 68 -2.85 29.98 -6.78
N PHE A 69 -4.09 30.08 -6.29
CA PHE A 69 -5.22 29.35 -6.89
C PHE A 69 -5.66 29.91 -8.24
N ALA A 70 -5.57 31.24 -8.41
CA ALA A 70 -5.78 31.88 -9.70
C ALA A 70 -4.74 31.42 -10.73
N LYS A 71 -3.46 31.24 -10.34
CA LYS A 71 -2.43 30.65 -11.22
C LYS A 71 -2.80 29.23 -11.66
N LEU A 72 -3.38 28.44 -10.74
CA LEU A 72 -3.86 27.08 -11.06
C LEU A 72 -5.17 27.09 -11.87
N GLY A 73 -5.83 28.25 -11.99
CA GLY A 73 -7.10 28.43 -12.70
C GLY A 73 -8.33 28.00 -11.90
N TRP A 74 -8.26 28.00 -10.57
CA TRP A 74 -9.35 27.60 -9.69
C TRP A 74 -9.79 28.73 -8.78
N ASP A 75 -11.09 28.80 -8.53
CA ASP A 75 -11.67 29.68 -7.52
C ASP A 75 -11.40 29.16 -6.10
N THR A 76 -11.33 30.07 -5.12
CA THR A 76 -11.07 29.74 -3.72
C THR A 76 -12.17 28.87 -3.10
N GLY A 77 -13.43 29.05 -3.50
CA GLY A 77 -14.55 28.25 -3.01
C GLY A 77 -14.46 26.78 -3.45
N VAL A 78 -14.03 26.54 -4.68
CA VAL A 78 -13.80 25.18 -5.19
C VAL A 78 -12.64 24.52 -4.44
N MET A 79 -11.56 25.25 -4.20
CA MET A 79 -10.40 24.74 -3.46
C MET A 79 -10.71 24.42 -1.99
N TYR A 80 -11.63 25.15 -1.38
CA TYR A 80 -12.13 24.84 -0.03
C TYR A 80 -12.81 23.47 0.02
N ASN A 81 -13.71 23.20 -0.93
CA ASN A 81 -14.39 21.90 -1.02
C ASN A 81 -13.41 20.75 -1.29
N ILE A 82 -12.41 20.99 -2.13
CA ILE A 82 -11.33 20.02 -2.41
C ILE A 82 -10.53 19.71 -1.13
N GLY A 83 -10.28 20.71 -0.27
CA GLY A 83 -9.64 20.51 1.03
C GLY A 83 -10.45 19.62 1.98
N ILE A 84 -11.79 19.77 2.00
CA ILE A 84 -12.68 18.90 2.81
C ILE A 84 -12.61 17.45 2.32
N VAL A 85 -12.67 17.25 0.99
CA VAL A 85 -12.55 15.92 0.39
C VAL A 85 -11.21 15.28 0.72
N GLU A 86 -10.12 16.04 0.67
CA GLU A 86 -8.77 15.58 1.03
C GLU A 86 -8.71 15.07 2.48
N ILE A 87 -9.31 15.79 3.43
CA ILE A 87 -9.41 15.36 4.83
C ILE A 87 -10.21 14.06 4.94
N GLY A 88 -11.36 13.99 4.26
CA GLY A 88 -12.19 12.77 4.27
C GLY A 88 -11.43 11.54 3.76
N ILE A 89 -10.66 11.68 2.69
CA ILE A 89 -9.83 10.61 2.13
C ILE A 89 -8.68 10.25 3.08
N ALA A 90 -8.01 11.24 3.68
CA ALA A 90 -6.92 11.00 4.63
C ALA A 90 -7.40 10.25 5.88
N VAL A 91 -8.59 10.59 6.40
CA VAL A 91 -9.23 9.87 7.51
C VAL A 91 -9.59 8.44 7.10
N MET A 92 -10.16 8.26 5.90
CA MET A 92 -10.49 6.93 5.35
C MET A 92 -9.25 6.04 5.20
N PHE A 93 -8.10 6.62 4.81
CA PHE A 93 -6.82 5.94 4.71
C PHE A 93 -6.26 5.52 6.08
N LEU A 94 -6.50 6.33 7.12
CA LEU A 94 -6.03 6.04 8.47
C LEU A 94 -6.78 4.86 9.12
N ILE A 95 -8.08 4.70 8.81
CA ILE A 95 -8.90 3.61 9.34
C ILE A 95 -8.47 2.26 8.70
N PRO A 96 -8.01 1.27 9.48
CA PRO A 96 -7.42 0.03 8.94
C PRO A 96 -8.40 -0.79 8.09
N ARG A 97 -9.69 -0.75 8.43
CA ARG A 97 -10.73 -1.50 7.70
C ARG A 97 -11.00 -0.91 6.31
N THR A 98 -10.76 0.38 6.11
CA THR A 98 -11.02 1.09 4.85
C THR A 98 -9.74 1.55 4.15
N ALA A 99 -8.57 1.23 4.69
CA ALA A 99 -7.29 1.73 4.20
C ALA A 99 -7.04 1.40 2.72
N PHE A 100 -7.49 0.24 2.24
CA PHE A 100 -7.42 -0.12 0.83
C PHE A 100 -8.26 0.83 -0.05
N VAL A 101 -9.53 1.03 0.30
CA VAL A 101 -10.43 1.97 -0.39
C VAL A 101 -9.90 3.41 -0.29
N GLY A 102 -9.43 3.82 0.88
CA GLY A 102 -8.81 5.13 1.11
C GLY A 102 -7.58 5.35 0.24
N THR A 103 -6.73 4.33 0.04
CA THR A 103 -5.55 4.42 -0.83
C THR A 103 -5.95 4.58 -2.30
N ILE A 104 -6.97 3.85 -2.75
CA ILE A 104 -7.52 4.00 -4.12
C ILE A 104 -8.05 5.42 -4.32
N LEU A 105 -8.89 5.92 -3.39
CA LEU A 105 -9.42 7.28 -3.45
C LEU A 105 -8.30 8.33 -3.43
N LEU A 106 -7.27 8.10 -2.60
CA LEU A 106 -6.11 8.97 -2.53
C LEU A 106 -5.35 9.00 -3.86
N THR A 107 -5.19 7.86 -4.54
CA THR A 107 -4.55 7.83 -5.86
C THR A 107 -5.36 8.51 -6.94
N ALA A 108 -6.69 8.38 -6.92
CA ALA A 108 -7.56 9.12 -7.82
C ALA A 108 -7.45 10.64 -7.58
N TYR A 109 -7.46 11.06 -6.31
CA TYR A 109 -7.28 12.45 -5.91
C TYR A 109 -5.93 13.03 -6.35
N LEU A 110 -4.83 12.31 -6.09
CA LEU A 110 -3.48 12.73 -6.50
C LEU A 110 -3.31 12.69 -8.02
N GLY A 111 -4.01 11.81 -8.73
CA GLY A 111 -4.10 11.81 -10.19
C GLY A 111 -4.70 13.11 -10.74
N CYS A 112 -5.80 13.58 -10.13
CA CYS A 112 -6.41 14.87 -10.48
C CYS A 112 -5.47 16.06 -10.18
N ALA A 113 -4.74 16.01 -9.06
CA ALA A 113 -3.72 17.02 -8.74
C ALA A 113 -2.60 17.04 -9.79
N THR A 114 -2.09 15.85 -10.15
CA THR A 114 -1.07 15.69 -11.21
C THR A 114 -1.55 16.28 -12.53
N ALA A 115 -2.78 15.97 -12.95
CA ALA A 115 -3.38 16.52 -14.17
C ALA A 115 -3.46 18.06 -14.16
N THR A 116 -3.79 18.66 -13.01
CA THR A 116 -3.82 20.11 -12.83
C THR A 116 -2.43 20.73 -12.99
N HIS A 117 -1.41 20.14 -12.37
CA HIS A 117 -0.03 20.61 -12.50
C HIS A 117 0.51 20.48 -13.93
N VAL A 118 0.22 19.37 -14.60
CA VAL A 118 0.59 19.16 -16.01
C VAL A 118 -0.07 20.21 -16.91
N ARG A 119 -1.35 20.55 -16.67
CA ARG A 119 -2.07 21.57 -17.45
C ARG A 119 -1.43 22.96 -17.34
N VAL A 120 -0.93 23.31 -16.16
CA VAL A 120 -0.37 24.64 -15.86
C VAL A 120 1.15 24.69 -16.12
N GLY A 121 1.78 23.54 -16.41
CA GLY A 121 3.22 23.43 -16.61
C GLY A 121 4.04 23.48 -15.31
N ASP A 122 3.40 23.27 -14.16
CA ASP A 122 4.05 23.24 -12.85
C ASP A 122 4.58 21.82 -12.53
N PRO A 123 5.52 21.68 -11.57
CA PRO A 123 6.08 20.39 -11.20
C PRO A 123 5.01 19.41 -10.68
N PHE A 124 4.86 18.26 -11.33
CA PHE A 124 3.84 17.24 -11.02
C PHE A 124 4.39 16.00 -10.31
N ILE A 125 5.70 15.98 -10.00
CA ILE A 125 6.37 14.81 -9.41
C ILE A 125 5.89 14.57 -7.97
N ALA A 126 5.63 15.64 -7.21
CA ALA A 126 5.23 15.55 -5.82
C ALA A 126 3.96 14.69 -5.59
N PRO A 127 2.80 14.93 -6.25
CA PRO A 127 1.61 14.11 -6.04
C PRO A 127 1.82 12.64 -6.45
N VAL A 128 2.64 12.38 -7.47
CA VAL A 128 2.98 11.01 -7.90
C VAL A 128 3.77 10.28 -6.82
N VAL A 129 4.82 10.91 -6.28
CA VAL A 129 5.64 10.33 -5.21
C VAL A 129 4.79 10.05 -3.98
N VAL A 130 3.92 10.98 -3.56
CA VAL A 130 3.01 10.78 -2.43
C VAL A 130 2.09 9.57 -2.65
N GLY A 131 1.57 9.40 -3.87
CA GLY A 131 0.74 8.24 -4.23
C GLY A 131 1.50 6.92 -4.11
N VAL A 132 2.74 6.86 -4.60
CA VAL A 132 3.59 5.66 -4.49
C VAL A 132 3.90 5.35 -3.02
N VAL A 133 4.27 6.35 -2.22
CA VAL A 133 4.56 6.17 -0.80
C VAL A 133 3.31 5.69 -0.04
N ALA A 134 2.11 6.15 -0.42
CA ALA A 134 0.86 5.68 0.18
C ALA A 134 0.62 4.18 -0.04
N TRP A 135 0.86 3.67 -1.25
CA TRP A 135 0.80 2.23 -1.55
C TRP A 135 1.84 1.43 -0.78
N ILE A 136 3.08 1.95 -0.67
CA ILE A 136 4.14 1.32 0.12
C ILE A 136 3.73 1.26 1.60
N ALA A 137 3.19 2.35 2.15
CA ALA A 137 2.72 2.40 3.53
C ALA A 137 1.61 1.38 3.81
N LEU A 138 0.64 1.25 2.90
CA LEU A 138 -0.43 0.25 3.00
C LEU A 138 0.15 -1.18 3.00
N GLY A 139 1.06 -1.46 2.08
CA GLY A 139 1.66 -2.78 1.96
C GLY A 139 2.57 -3.18 3.12
N LEU A 140 3.25 -2.21 3.74
CA LEU A 140 4.00 -2.41 4.99
C LEU A 140 3.06 -2.67 6.19
N ARG A 141 1.87 -2.08 6.18
CA ARG A 141 0.85 -2.21 7.25
C ARG A 141 0.08 -3.53 7.16
N ASP A 142 -0.26 -3.97 5.95
CA ASP A 142 -0.91 -5.25 5.71
C ASP A 142 -0.18 -6.06 4.63
N SER A 143 0.64 -7.00 5.08
CA SER A 143 1.37 -7.93 4.21
C SER A 143 0.45 -8.84 3.38
N ARG A 144 -0.85 -8.92 3.71
CA ARG A 144 -1.83 -9.70 2.93
C ARG A 144 -2.13 -9.08 1.57
N VAL A 145 -2.02 -7.76 1.42
CA VAL A 145 -2.28 -7.06 0.16
C VAL A 145 -1.31 -7.53 -0.94
N PHE A 146 -0.03 -7.69 -0.59
CA PHE A 146 0.97 -8.29 -1.51
C PHE A 146 1.00 -9.81 -1.45
N GLY A 147 0.61 -10.41 -0.33
CA GLY A 147 0.52 -11.86 -0.18
C GLY A 147 -0.46 -12.49 -1.18
N MET A 148 -1.60 -11.86 -1.45
CA MET A 148 -2.55 -12.34 -2.47
C MET A 148 -2.02 -12.26 -3.90
N ALA A 149 -1.16 -11.27 -4.21
CA ALA A 149 -0.57 -11.13 -5.54
C ALA A 149 0.57 -12.14 -5.81
N ILE A 150 1.22 -12.64 -4.76
CA ILE A 150 2.41 -13.50 -4.86
C ILE A 150 2.08 -14.96 -4.49
N HIS A 151 0.95 -15.24 -3.84
CA HIS A 151 0.54 -16.62 -3.59
C HIS A 151 0.27 -17.33 -4.91
N CYS A 152 0.94 -18.46 -5.13
CA CYS A 152 0.54 -19.43 -6.14
C CYS A 152 -0.62 -20.26 -5.54
N PRO A 153 -1.89 -20.02 -5.92
CA PRO A 153 -3.03 -20.81 -5.41
C PRO A 153 -2.94 -22.29 -5.81
N ASN A 154 -2.08 -22.63 -6.78
CA ASN A 154 -2.02 -23.96 -7.40
C ASN A 154 -0.98 -24.92 -6.81
N CYS A 155 -0.15 -24.50 -5.84
CA CYS A 155 0.76 -25.45 -5.19
C CYS A 155 0.01 -26.47 -4.32
N GLN A 156 -1.08 -26.05 -3.68
CA GLN A 156 -1.88 -26.95 -2.84
C GLN A 156 -2.71 -27.94 -3.69
N VAL A 157 -3.26 -27.47 -4.81
CA VAL A 157 -4.08 -28.29 -5.72
C VAL A 157 -3.24 -29.32 -6.49
N ALA A 158 -1.97 -29.01 -6.79
CA ALA A 158 -1.04 -29.96 -7.38
C ALA A 158 -0.72 -31.11 -6.40
N CYS A 159 -0.43 -30.79 -5.13
CA CYS A 159 -0.17 -31.80 -4.10
C CYS A 159 -1.38 -32.72 -3.85
N ASP A 160 -2.61 -32.21 -3.82
CA ASP A 160 -3.81 -33.04 -3.61
C ASP A 160 -4.09 -33.99 -4.79
N LYS A 161 -3.83 -33.53 -6.03
CA LYS A 161 -4.01 -34.38 -7.22
C LYS A 161 -2.98 -35.50 -7.32
N ASP A 162 -1.77 -35.26 -6.84
CA ASP A 162 -0.71 -36.27 -6.82
C ASP A 162 -0.96 -37.30 -5.69
N ALA A 163 -1.48 -36.87 -4.54
CA ALA A 163 -1.87 -37.77 -3.44
C ALA A 163 -3.02 -38.71 -3.83
N ALA A 164 -3.99 -38.23 -4.61
CA ALA A 164 -5.12 -39.04 -5.09
C ALA A 164 -4.76 -40.05 -6.20
N ARG A 165 -3.55 -39.96 -6.78
CA ARG A 165 -3.09 -40.90 -7.83
C ARG A 165 -2.32 -42.09 -7.27
N THR A 166 -1.93 -42.03 -6.00
CA THR A 166 -1.13 -43.07 -5.31
C THR A 166 -1.95 -44.03 -4.45
N THR A 167 -3.28 -43.95 -4.49
CA THR A 167 -4.24 -44.90 -3.88
C THR A 167 -5.02 -45.63 -4.97
#